data_AF-A0A534ZZC7-F1
#
_entry.id   AF-A0A534ZZC7-F1
#
_cell.length_a   1.000
_cell.length_b   1.000
_cell.length_c   1.000
_cell.angle_alpha   90.00
_cell.angle_beta   90.00
_cell.angle_gamma   90.00
#
_symmetry.space_group_name_H-M   'P 1'
#
loop_
_entity.id
_entity.type
_entity.pdbx_description
1 polymer ?
#
loop_
_entity_poly.entity_id
_entity_poly.type
_entity_poly.pdbx_seq_one_letter_code
_entity_poly.pdbx_strand_id
1 'polypeptide(L)'
;MTECDEVRTMLLSGRALDAGSASHLAACPRCSAEQAAVRALAAYAVPAPPSPAGVLAAAAPLLALRARRAGWRALGRAVAAALVPLPLVLLVDVYLVRAAYGMLQALLPRVLSFYVVFNYAATLTLLLAVTYAMVPIVAERQLRLRREESRA
;
A
#
# COMPACT_ATOMS: atom_id res chain seq x y z
N MET A 1 10.96 43.67 20.85
CA MET A 1 11.60 42.40 20.41
C MET A 1 11.41 42.18 18.91
N THR A 2 10.26 42.51 18.33
CA THR A 2 9.96 42.40 16.89
C THR A 2 10.91 43.20 15.99
N GLU A 3 11.29 44.43 16.36
CA GLU A 3 12.19 45.27 15.55
C GLU A 3 13.60 44.68 15.37
N CYS A 4 14.14 44.01 16.40
CA CYS A 4 15.46 43.38 16.29
C CYS A 4 15.44 42.18 15.33
N ASP A 5 14.33 41.43 15.30
CA ASP A 5 14.15 40.30 14.38
C ASP A 5 13.95 40.79 12.93
N GLU A 6 13.25 41.91 12.73
CA GLU A 6 13.15 42.57 11.42
C GLU A 6 14.54 42.99 10.89
N VAL A 7 15.37 43.67 11.70
CA VAL A 7 16.72 44.06 11.27
C VAL A 7 17.58 42.83 10.94
N ARG A 8 17.52 41.77 11.77
CA ARG A 8 18.25 40.53 11.52
C ARG A 8 17.78 39.81 10.24
N THR A 9 16.48 39.77 9.97
CA THR A 9 15.96 39.16 8.73
C THR A 9 16.35 39.97 7.49
N MET A 10 16.40 41.30 7.56
CA MET A 10 16.94 42.12 6.46
C MET A 10 18.43 41.83 6.21
N LEU A 11 19.23 41.72 7.28
CA LEU A 11 20.65 41.35 7.19
C LEU A 11 20.85 39.94 6.62
N LEU A 12 20.05 38.96 7.03
CA LEU A 12 20.09 37.57 6.53
C LEU A 12 19.70 37.45 5.06
N SER A 13 18.72 38.25 4.63
CA SER A 13 18.25 38.24 3.24
C SER A 13 19.12 39.06 2.29
N GLY A 14 20.17 39.72 2.79
CA GLY A 14 21.05 40.58 2.00
C GLY A 14 20.35 41.80 1.40
N ARG A 15 19.17 42.18 1.92
CA ARG A 15 18.41 43.32 1.44
C ARG A 15 19.02 44.62 1.97
N ALA A 16 18.84 45.71 1.21
CA ALA A 16 19.19 47.03 1.68
C ALA A 16 18.35 47.40 2.92
N LEU A 17 19.02 47.92 3.95
CA LEU A 17 18.35 48.42 5.16
C LEU A 17 17.59 49.70 4.82
N ASP A 18 16.34 49.80 5.25
CA ASP A 18 15.60 51.06 5.21
C ASP A 18 16.09 52.03 6.30
N ALA A 19 15.67 53.30 6.21
CA ALA A 19 16.12 54.34 7.14
C ALA A 19 15.80 54.01 8.61
N GLY A 20 14.67 53.34 8.86
CA GLY A 20 14.26 52.87 10.18
C GLY A 20 15.21 51.79 10.73
N SER A 21 15.45 50.73 9.95
CA SER A 21 16.34 49.63 10.34
C SER A 21 17.80 50.07 10.50
N ALA A 22 18.26 51.01 9.68
CA ALA A 22 19.60 51.61 9.80
C ALA A 22 19.75 52.40 11.11
N SER A 23 18.73 53.18 11.48
CA SER A 23 18.71 53.92 12.75
C SER A 23 18.66 52.98 13.96
N HIS A 24 17.89 51.89 13.88
CA HIS A 24 17.82 50.87 14.93
C HIS A 24 19.16 50.13 15.09
N LEU A 25 19.83 49.79 13.99
CA LEU A 25 21.14 49.14 14.02
C LEU A 25 22.21 50.04 14.67
N ALA A 26 22.16 51.36 14.42
CA ALA A 26 23.04 52.33 15.06
C ALA A 26 22.76 52.51 16.56
N ALA A 27 21.49 52.41 16.99
CA ALA A 27 21.09 52.62 18.39
C ALA A 27 21.15 51.35 19.26
N CYS A 28 20.97 50.16 18.68
CA CYS A 28 20.85 48.91 19.42
C CYS A 28 22.22 48.19 19.55
N PRO A 29 22.80 48.06 20.77
CA PRO A 29 24.11 47.46 20.97
C PRO A 29 24.16 45.97 20.63
N ARG A 30 23.00 45.29 20.71
CA ARG A 30 22.90 43.86 20.39
C ARG A 30 22.93 43.62 18.88
N CYS A 31 22.15 44.38 18.13
CA CYS A 31 22.12 44.27 16.66
C CYS A 31 23.45 44.70 16.04
N SER A 32 24.11 45.73 16.60
CA SER A 32 25.42 46.19 16.12
C SER A 32 26.54 45.19 16.39
N ALA A 33 26.50 44.48 17.54
CA ALA A 33 27.47 43.44 17.87
C ALA A 33 27.32 42.19 16.98
N GLU A 34 26.09 41.81 16.64
CA GLU A 34 25.82 40.57 15.90
C GLU A 34 25.81 40.74 14.37
N GLN A 35 25.77 41.97 13.84
CA GLN A 35 25.62 42.20 12.40
C GLN A 35 26.64 41.47 11.53
N ALA A 36 27.88 41.31 12.02
CA ALA A 36 28.96 40.66 11.28
C ALA A 36 28.72 39.15 11.18
N ALA A 37 28.30 38.51 12.27
CA ALA A 37 27.96 37.10 12.31
C ALA A 37 26.73 36.80 11.42
N VAL A 38 25.70 37.65 11.49
CA VAL A 38 24.49 37.51 10.67
C VAL A 38 24.80 37.64 9.18
N ARG A 39 25.66 38.59 8.78
CA ARG A 39 26.13 38.73 7.40
C ARG A 39 26.99 37.55 6.95
N ALA A 40 27.83 37.00 7.83
CA ALA A 40 28.62 35.81 7.53
C ALA A 40 27.73 34.58 7.29
N LEU A 41 26.67 34.42 8.09
CA LEU A 41 25.63 33.40 7.88
C LEU A 41 24.89 33.58 6.55
N ALA A 42 24.55 34.82 6.19
CA ALA A 42 23.91 35.13 4.90
C ALA A 42 24.80 34.78 3.70
N ALA A 43 26.11 34.97 3.84
CA ALA A 43 27.10 34.64 2.82
C ALA A 43 27.45 33.15 2.75
N TYR A 44 26.99 32.34 3.71
CA TYR A 44 27.28 30.92 3.73
C TYR A 44 26.52 30.21 2.61
N ALA A 45 27.28 29.71 1.62
CA ALA A 45 26.73 28.89 0.55
C ALA A 45 26.29 27.53 1.12
N VAL A 46 24.99 27.38 1.36
CA VAL A 46 24.41 26.09 1.72
C VAL A 46 24.53 25.17 0.49
N PRO A 47 25.17 23.99 0.61
CA PRO A 47 25.21 23.03 -0.48
C PRO A 47 23.77 22.67 -0.85
N ALA A 48 23.46 22.68 -2.15
CA ALA A 48 22.13 22.36 -2.63
C ALA A 48 21.70 20.99 -2.07
N PRO A 49 20.46 20.87 -1.55
CA PRO A 49 19.97 19.59 -1.08
C PRO A 49 20.03 18.57 -2.22
N PRO A 50 20.33 17.29 -1.92
CA PRO A 50 20.36 16.26 -2.94
C PRO A 50 19.00 16.19 -3.65
N SER A 51 19.01 15.96 -4.96
CA SER A 51 17.76 15.94 -5.72
C SER A 51 16.83 14.85 -5.17
N PRO A 52 15.52 15.15 -5.02
CA PRO A 52 14.56 14.15 -4.53
C PRO A 52 14.56 12.91 -5.42
N ALA A 53 14.80 13.06 -6.72
CA ALA A 53 14.97 11.96 -7.66
C ALA A 53 16.18 11.07 -7.32
N GLY A 54 17.33 11.67 -6.97
CA GLY A 54 18.52 10.92 -6.56
C GLY A 54 18.32 10.17 -5.24
N VAL A 55 17.63 10.78 -4.28
CA VAL A 55 17.27 10.14 -3.00
C VAL A 55 16.31 8.97 -3.23
N LEU A 56 15.30 9.14 -4.08
CA LEU A 56 14.35 8.07 -4.42
C LEU A 56 15.02 6.94 -5.21
N ALA A 57 15.93 7.26 -6.13
CA ALA A 57 16.70 6.27 -6.87
C ALA A 57 17.62 5.45 -5.93
N ALA A 58 18.27 6.10 -4.96
CA ALA A 58 19.08 5.42 -3.95
C ALA A 58 18.22 4.58 -2.98
N ALA A 59 16.99 5.01 -2.69
CA ALA A 59 16.04 4.28 -1.84
C ALA A 59 15.24 3.20 -2.60
N ALA A 60 15.27 3.19 -3.93
CA ALA A 60 14.56 2.24 -4.79
C ALA A 60 14.75 0.76 -4.40
N PRO A 61 15.96 0.25 -4.12
CA PRO A 61 16.13 -1.15 -3.71
C PRO A 61 15.44 -1.49 -2.38
N LEU A 62 15.44 -0.56 -1.42
CA LEU A 62 14.79 -0.75 -0.13
C LEU A 62 13.26 -0.69 -0.28
N LEU A 63 12.76 0.21 -1.12
CA LEU A 63 11.34 0.31 -1.46
C LEU A 63 10.85 -0.95 -2.20
N ALA A 64 11.64 -1.48 -3.14
CA ALA A 64 11.30 -2.70 -3.88
C ALA A 64 11.22 -3.94 -2.96
N LEU A 65 12.15 -4.09 -2.01
CA LEU A 65 12.12 -5.16 -1.02
C LEU A 65 10.88 -5.08 -0.11
N ARG A 66 10.52 -3.87 0.33
CA ARG A 66 9.36 -3.66 1.20
C ARG A 66 8.04 -3.83 0.45
N ALA A 67 7.97 -3.36 -0.80
CA ALA A 67 6.84 -3.55 -1.69
C ALA A 67 6.60 -5.03 -1.99
N ARG A 68 7.66 -5.81 -2.26
CA ARG A 68 7.54 -7.28 -2.43
C ARG A 68 6.93 -7.94 -1.21
N ARG A 69 7.44 -7.69 0.00
CA ARG A 69 6.88 -8.30 1.24
C ARG A 69 5.43 -7.90 1.48
N ALA A 70 5.07 -6.64 1.21
CA ALA A 70 3.68 -6.19 1.31
C ALA A 70 2.78 -6.91 0.30
N GLY A 71 3.26 -7.07 -0.95
CA GLY A 71 2.58 -7.83 -1.99
C GLY A 71 2.35 -9.28 -1.60
N TRP A 72 3.36 -9.99 -1.09
CA TRP A 72 3.24 -11.38 -0.63
C TRP A 72 2.23 -11.53 0.52
N ARG A 73 2.16 -10.57 1.46
CA ARG A 73 1.17 -10.60 2.55
C ARG A 73 -0.25 -10.35 2.04
N ALA A 74 -0.42 -9.43 1.11
CA ALA A 74 -1.72 -9.17 0.48
C ALA A 74 -2.19 -10.39 -0.32
N LEU A 75 -1.29 -11.01 -1.08
CA LEU A 75 -1.55 -12.22 -1.86
C LEU A 75 -1.88 -13.39 -0.95
N GLY A 76 -1.11 -13.59 0.13
CA GLY A 76 -1.40 -14.62 1.15
C GLY A 76 -2.76 -14.42 1.83
N ARG A 77 -3.17 -13.18 2.11
CA ARG A 77 -4.51 -12.88 2.64
C ARG A 77 -5.61 -13.14 1.62
N ALA A 78 -5.41 -12.77 0.36
CA ALA A 78 -6.38 -13.03 -0.70
C ALA A 78 -6.55 -14.52 -0.95
N VAL A 79 -5.45 -15.28 -1.00
CA VAL A 79 -5.45 -16.74 -1.11
C VAL A 79 -6.13 -17.36 0.11
N ALA A 80 -5.80 -16.93 1.33
CA ALA A 80 -6.45 -17.43 2.53
C ALA A 80 -7.96 -17.13 2.52
N ALA A 81 -8.38 -15.92 2.16
CA ALA A 81 -9.79 -15.56 2.06
C ALA A 81 -10.54 -16.39 1.00
N ALA A 82 -9.87 -16.76 -0.09
CA ALA A 82 -10.44 -17.60 -1.14
C ALA A 82 -10.44 -19.10 -0.81
N LEU A 83 -9.45 -19.57 -0.03
CA LEU A 83 -9.32 -20.98 0.36
C LEU A 83 -10.09 -21.34 1.63
N VAL A 84 -10.29 -20.41 2.57
CA VAL A 84 -11.06 -20.64 3.82
C VAL A 84 -12.51 -21.08 3.60
N PRO A 85 -13.28 -20.58 2.61
CA PRO A 85 -14.65 -21.07 2.39
C PRO A 85 -14.67 -22.51 1.86
N LEU A 86 -13.63 -22.96 1.17
CA LEU A 86 -13.58 -24.27 0.51
C LEU A 86 -13.66 -25.46 1.48
N PRO A 87 -12.88 -25.54 2.59
CA PRO A 87 -13.01 -26.61 3.58
C PRO A 87 -14.33 -26.52 4.36
N LEU A 88 -14.88 -25.32 4.54
CA LEU A 88 -16.18 -25.16 5.20
C LEU A 88 -17.31 -25.74 4.35
N VAL A 89 -17.32 -25.44 3.05
CA VAL A 89 -18.28 -26.02 2.09
C VAL A 89 -18.13 -27.53 2.05
N LEU A 90 -16.89 -28.04 1.96
CA LEU A 90 -16.62 -29.48 1.93
C LEU A 90 -17.14 -30.20 3.18
N LEU A 91 -17.01 -29.58 4.36
CA LEU A 91 -17.47 -30.15 5.62
C LEU A 91 -19.00 -30.17 5.71
N VAL A 92 -19.66 -29.10 5.25
CA VAL A 92 -21.13 -29.05 5.15
C VAL A 92 -21.64 -30.09 4.17
N ASP A 93 -20.98 -30.25 3.02
CA ASP A 93 -21.40 -31.19 1.97
C ASP A 93 -21.25 -32.65 2.43
N VAL A 94 -20.12 -32.99 3.09
CA VAL A 94 -19.92 -34.31 3.72
C VAL A 94 -20.98 -34.58 4.80
N TYR A 95 -21.32 -33.58 5.60
CA TYR A 95 -22.34 -33.73 6.63
C TYR A 95 -23.74 -33.94 6.03
N LEU A 96 -24.10 -33.16 5.01
CA LEU A 96 -25.38 -33.29 4.30
C LEU A 96 -25.50 -34.66 3.62
N VAL A 97 -24.45 -35.09 2.92
CA VAL A 97 -24.39 -36.40 2.26
C VAL A 97 -24.52 -37.53 3.27
N ARG A 98 -23.84 -37.44 4.41
CA ARG A 98 -23.92 -38.45 5.47
C ARG A 98 -25.31 -38.50 6.12
N ALA A 99 -25.93 -37.34 6.37
CA ALA A 99 -27.27 -37.25 6.92
C ALA A 99 -28.32 -37.78 5.94
N ALA A 100 -28.23 -37.40 4.67
CA ALA A 100 -29.11 -37.88 3.60
C ALA A 100 -28.96 -39.39 3.40
N TYR A 101 -27.74 -39.93 3.44
CA TYR A 101 -27.49 -41.37 3.33
C TYR A 101 -28.11 -42.15 4.51
N GLY A 102 -28.01 -41.62 5.73
CA GLY A 102 -28.67 -42.19 6.91
C GLY A 102 -30.20 -42.20 6.80
N MET A 103 -30.77 -41.11 6.28
CA MET A 103 -32.22 -40.97 6.05
C MET A 103 -32.72 -41.90 4.94
N LEU A 104 -31.97 -42.04 3.84
CA LEU A 104 -32.34 -42.87 2.70
C LEU A 104 -32.22 -44.37 2.98
N GLN A 105 -31.29 -44.77 3.86
CA GLN A 105 -31.19 -46.17 4.31
C GLN A 105 -32.46 -46.66 5.01
N ALA A 106 -33.29 -45.76 5.55
CA ALA A 106 -34.55 -46.10 6.18
C ALA A 106 -35.71 -46.29 5.18
N LEU A 107 -35.59 -45.81 3.93
CA LEU A 107 -36.68 -45.80 2.94
C LEU A 107 -36.39 -46.59 1.65
N LEU A 108 -35.13 -46.76 1.23
CA LEU A 108 -34.79 -47.30 -0.10
C LEU A 108 -33.65 -48.36 -0.05
N PRO A 109 -33.55 -49.27 -1.05
CA PRO A 109 -32.43 -50.21 -1.17
C PRO A 109 -31.09 -49.45 -1.29
N ARG A 110 -30.10 -49.85 -0.49
CA ARG A 110 -28.79 -49.17 -0.33
C ARG A 110 -28.09 -48.76 -1.64
N VAL A 111 -28.29 -49.53 -2.71
CA VAL A 111 -27.64 -49.33 -4.01
C VAL A 111 -28.19 -48.10 -4.75
N LEU A 112 -29.50 -47.84 -4.70
CA LEU A 112 -30.10 -46.67 -5.34
C LEU A 112 -29.74 -45.37 -4.61
N SER A 113 -29.67 -45.42 -3.27
CA SER A 113 -29.24 -44.28 -2.45
C SER A 113 -27.80 -43.87 -2.76
N PHE A 114 -26.89 -44.85 -2.81
CA PHE A 114 -25.49 -44.59 -3.15
C PHE A 114 -25.35 -43.97 -4.53
N TYR A 115 -26.12 -44.45 -5.50
CA TYR A 115 -26.07 -43.93 -6.88
C TYR A 115 -26.51 -42.47 -6.96
N VAL A 116 -27.62 -42.10 -6.32
CA VAL A 116 -28.14 -40.72 -6.34
C VAL A 116 -27.19 -39.77 -5.60
N VAL A 117 -26.71 -40.16 -4.42
CA VAL A 117 -25.78 -39.35 -3.62
C VAL A 117 -24.44 -39.18 -4.34
N PHE A 118 -23.91 -40.24 -4.96
CA PHE A 118 -22.66 -40.16 -5.70
C PHE A 118 -22.80 -39.29 -6.95
N ASN A 119 -23.90 -39.43 -7.70
CA ASN A 119 -24.13 -38.62 -8.90
C ASN A 119 -24.33 -37.13 -8.55
N TYR A 120 -25.05 -36.84 -7.47
CA TYR A 120 -25.22 -35.48 -6.96
C TYR A 120 -23.88 -34.88 -6.49
N ALA A 121 -23.09 -35.64 -5.71
CA ALA A 121 -21.77 -35.22 -5.30
C ALA A 121 -20.87 -34.97 -6.53
N ALA A 122 -20.83 -35.88 -7.49
CA ALA A 122 -20.03 -35.75 -8.70
C ALA A 122 -20.40 -34.50 -9.52
N THR A 123 -21.69 -34.19 -9.64
CA THR A 123 -22.13 -32.96 -10.32
C THR A 123 -21.74 -31.70 -9.55
N LEU A 124 -21.88 -31.71 -8.21
CA LEU A 124 -21.44 -30.60 -7.35
C LEU A 124 -19.94 -30.37 -7.46
N THR A 125 -19.13 -31.44 -7.37
CA THR A 125 -17.67 -31.35 -7.50
C THR A 125 -17.26 -30.84 -8.89
N LEU A 126 -17.94 -31.30 -9.95
CA LEU A 126 -17.69 -30.83 -11.31
C LEU A 126 -18.01 -29.34 -11.44
N LEU A 127 -19.17 -28.90 -10.92
CA LEU A 127 -19.57 -27.49 -10.95
C LEU A 127 -18.58 -26.62 -10.19
N LEU A 128 -18.15 -27.06 -9.00
CA LEU A 128 -17.17 -26.37 -8.18
C LEU A 128 -15.81 -26.28 -8.90
N ALA A 129 -15.35 -27.39 -9.48
CA ALA A 129 -14.10 -27.44 -10.22
C ALA A 129 -14.12 -26.48 -11.42
N VAL A 130 -15.21 -26.46 -12.19
CA VAL A 130 -15.35 -25.54 -13.33
C VAL A 130 -15.40 -24.08 -12.87
N THR A 131 -16.13 -23.78 -11.80
CA THR A 131 -16.28 -22.41 -11.28
C THR A 131 -14.95 -21.89 -10.73
N TYR A 132 -14.23 -22.70 -9.96
CA TYR A 132 -12.93 -22.31 -9.42
C TYR A 132 -11.83 -22.31 -10.50
N ALA A 133 -11.90 -23.17 -11.53
CA ALA A 133 -10.98 -23.14 -12.66
C ALA A 133 -11.16 -21.89 -13.54
N MET A 134 -12.36 -21.30 -13.57
CA MET A 134 -12.61 -20.04 -14.32
C MET A 134 -11.99 -18.81 -13.64
N VAL A 135 -11.82 -18.80 -12.32
CA VAL A 135 -11.23 -17.68 -11.57
C VAL A 135 -9.83 -17.29 -12.07
N PRO A 136 -8.83 -18.20 -12.18
CA PRO A 136 -7.51 -17.84 -12.68
C PRO A 136 -7.53 -17.38 -14.14
N ILE A 137 -8.38 -17.96 -14.99
CA ILE A 137 -8.50 -17.58 -16.41
C ILE A 137 -9.00 -16.13 -16.54
N VAL A 138 -10.01 -15.75 -15.76
CA VAL A 138 -10.53 -14.38 -15.75
C VAL A 138 -9.51 -13.41 -15.15
N ALA A 139 -8.83 -13.80 -14.08
CA ALA A 139 -7.77 -12.98 -13.46
C ALA A 139 -6.61 -12.71 -14.42
N GLU A 140 -6.17 -13.71 -15.19
CA GLU A 140 -5.13 -13.53 -16.21
C GLU A 140 -5.57 -12.62 -17.35
N ARG A 141 -6.83 -12.72 -17.80
CA ARG A 141 -7.38 -11.82 -18.83
C ARG A 141 -7.40 -10.38 -18.37
N GLN A 142 -7.81 -10.10 -17.13
CA GLN A 142 -7.83 -8.73 -16.61
C GLN A 142 -6.41 -8.13 -16.47
N LEU A 143 -5.42 -8.95 -16.10
CA LEU A 143 -4.03 -8.52 -16.05
C LEU A 143 -3.44 -8.19 -17.43
N ARG A 144 -3.85 -8.92 -18.49
CA ARG A 144 -3.44 -8.61 -19.86
C ARG A 144 -4.04 -7.29 -20.35
N LEU A 145 -5.34 -7.09 -20.14
CA LEU A 145 -6.04 -5.87 -20.54
C LEU A 145 -5.44 -4.62 -19.88
N ARG A 146 -5.14 -4.66 -18.58
CA ARG A 146 -4.46 -3.54 -17.89
C ARG A 146 -3.06 -3.24 -18.43
N ARG A 147 -2.31 -4.27 -18.88
CA ARG A 147 -0.98 -4.06 -19.47
C ARG A 147 -1.07 -3.40 -20.84
N GLU A 148 -2.12 -3.71 -21.60
CA GLU A 148 -2.38 -3.08 -22.91
C GLU A 148 -2.78 -1.61 -22.74
N GLU A 149 -3.66 -1.28 -21.79
CA GLU A 149 -4.03 0.11 -21.47
C GLU A 149 -2.84 0.94 -20.97
N SER A 150 -1.91 0.37 -20.20
CA SER A 150 -0.73 1.09 -19.71
C SER A 150 0.36 1.32 -20.76
N ARG A 151 0.25 0.68 -21.92
CA ARG A 151 1.20 0.79 -23.05
C ARG A 151 0.68 1.67 -24.20
N ALA A 152 -0.62 1.97 -24.21
CA ALA A 152 -1.25 2.92 -25.11
C ALA A 152 -1.13 4.35 -24.54
#